data_AF-A0A6I2ZMS6-F1
#
_entry.id   AF-A0A6I2ZMS6-F1
#
_cell.length_a   1.000
_cell.length_b   1.000
_cell.length_c   1.000
_cell.angle_alpha   90.00
_cell.angle_beta   90.00
_cell.angle_gamma   90.00
#
_symmetry.space_group_name_H-M   'P 1'
#
loop_
_entity.id
_entity.type
_entity.pdbx_description
1 polymer ?
#
loop_
_entity_poly.entity_id
_entity_poly.type
_entity_poly.pdbx_seq_one_letter_code
_entity_poly.pdbx_strand_id
1 'polypeptide(L)'
;MITAERHGNVSVLRMDYAKVNVIDLEFMTAIVEQFRAVPATDAIVLTGNGRAFSAGVNLKRLMVDDLSYTSEFLDMLSGAI
;
A
#
# COMPACT_ATOMS: atom_id res chain seq x y z
N MET A 1 7.61 -3.58 0.23
CA MET A 1 7.34 -3.62 1.67
C MET A 1 6.90 -2.25 2.16
N ILE A 2 6.18 -2.20 3.28
CA ILE A 2 5.86 -0.96 4.00
C ILE A 2 6.33 -1.12 5.44
N THR A 3 7.07 -0.15 5.96
CA THR A 3 7.63 -0.17 7.32
C THR A 3 7.09 0.99 8.15
N ALA A 4 7.07 0.83 9.47
CA ALA A 4 6.66 1.87 10.40
C ALA A 4 7.84 2.28 11.28
N GLU A 5 8.06 3.59 11.44
CA GLU A 5 8.99 4.16 12.40
C GLU A 5 8.30 5.28 13.20
N ARG A 6 8.66 5.46 14.46
CA ARG A 6 8.07 6.47 15.33
C ARG A 6 9.00 7.67 15.49
N HIS A 7 8.46 8.86 15.24
CA HIS A 7 9.12 10.15 15.43
C HIS A 7 8.29 10.98 16.41
N GLY A 8 8.60 10.87 17.71
CA GLY A 8 7.80 11.47 18.77
C GLY A 8 6.37 10.91 18.80
N ASN A 9 5.37 11.75 18.54
CA ASN A 9 3.96 11.37 18.46
C ASN A 9 3.46 11.14 17.03
N VAL A 10 4.37 11.12 16.05
CA VAL A 10 4.05 10.86 14.64
C VAL A 10 4.57 9.49 14.25
N SER A 11 3.70 8.64 13.68
CA SER A 11 4.12 7.39 13.06
C SER A 11 4.36 7.61 11.56
N VAL A 12 5.55 7.30 11.08
CA VAL A 12 5.93 7.43 9.67
C VAL A 12 5.92 6.05 9.03
N LEU A 13 5.00 5.85 8.09
CA LEU A 13 4.91 4.67 7.25
C LEU A 13 5.67 4.90 5.94
N ARG A 14 6.71 4.11 5.68
CA ARG A 14 7.55 4.21 4.48
C ARG A 14 7.26 3.08 3.51
N MET A 15 6.92 3.44 2.28
CA MET A 15 6.70 2.53 1.17
C MET A 15 7.99 2.31 0.38
N ASP A 16 8.38 1.04 0.27
CA ASP A 16 9.50 0.56 -0.54
C ASP A 16 9.11 -0.79 -1.18
N TYR A 17 8.17 -0.74 -2.13
CA TYR A 17 7.60 -1.91 -2.78
C TYR A 17 7.77 -1.83 -4.29
N ALA A 18 8.39 -2.86 -4.87
CA ALA A 18 8.54 -3.00 -6.32
C ALA A 18 9.02 -1.71 -7.01
N LYS A 19 8.76 -1.59 -8.32
CA LYS A 19 9.15 -0.41 -9.08
C LYS A 19 8.16 0.73 -8.82
N VAL A 20 8.58 1.75 -8.08
CA VAL A 20 7.79 2.99 -7.86
C VAL A 20 6.50 2.70 -7.08
N ASN A 21 6.52 1.77 -6.11
CA ASN A 21 5.40 1.49 -5.22
C ASN A 21 4.08 1.26 -5.97
N VAL A 22 4.12 0.41 -7.01
CA VAL A 22 2.91 0.00 -7.73
C VAL A 22 1.92 -0.66 -6.77
N ILE A 23 0.63 -0.46 -7.05
CA ILE A 23 -0.47 -0.97 -6.23
C ILE A 23 -1.01 -2.24 -6.90
N ASP A 24 -0.75 -3.37 -6.26
CA ASP A 24 -1.35 -4.69 -6.52
C ASP A 24 -2.01 -5.21 -5.23
N LEU A 25 -2.62 -6.40 -5.29
CA LEU A 25 -3.32 -7.00 -4.14
C LEU A 25 -2.42 -7.16 -2.92
N GLU A 26 -1.20 -7.64 -3.14
CA GLU A 26 -0.21 -7.88 -2.09
C GLU A 26 0.16 -6.58 -1.38
N PHE A 27 0.36 -5.50 -2.14
CA PHE A 27 0.73 -4.23 -1.54
C PHE A 27 -0.45 -3.52 -0.86
N MET A 28 -1.66 -3.61 -1.42
CA MET A 28 -2.86 -3.12 -0.73
C MET A 28 -3.05 -3.83 0.61
N THR A 29 -2.87 -5.15 0.64
CA THR A 29 -2.94 -5.96 1.87
C THR A 29 -1.93 -5.48 2.90
N ALA A 30 -0.66 -5.36 2.50
CA ALA A 30 0.40 -4.90 3.37
C ALA A 30 0.18 -3.48 3.91
N ILE A 31 -0.40 -2.57 3.11
CA ILE A 31 -0.78 -1.23 3.56
C ILE A 31 -1.85 -1.33 4.64
N VAL A 32 -2.95 -2.04 4.39
CA VAL A 32 -4.06 -2.19 5.36
C VAL A 32 -3.55 -2.79 6.67
N GLU A 33 -2.76 -3.86 6.59
CA GLU A 33 -2.16 -4.51 7.76
C GLU A 33 -1.27 -3.54 8.53
N GLN A 34 -0.44 -2.75 7.86
CA GLN A 34 0.40 -1.78 8.56
C GLN A 34 -0.41 -0.68 9.23
N PHE A 35 -1.41 -0.12 8.55
CA PHE A 35 -2.28 0.89 9.18
C PHE A 35 -2.99 0.34 10.42
N ARG A 36 -3.43 -0.93 10.41
CA ARG A 36 -4.03 -1.59 11.58
C ARG A 36 -3.02 -1.85 12.70
N ALA A 37 -1.75 -2.06 12.37
CA ALA A 37 -0.69 -2.32 13.33
C ALA A 37 -0.09 -1.07 13.97
N VAL A 38 -0.32 0.13 13.40
CA VAL A 38 0.17 1.39 13.96
C VAL A 38 -0.44 1.62 15.34
N PRO A 39 0.38 1.76 16.40
CA PRO A 39 -0.11 2.13 17.73
C PRO A 39 -0.81 3.49 17.72
N ALA A 40 -1.63 3.76 18.73
CA ALA A 40 -2.24 5.07 18.91
C ALA A 40 -1.17 6.19 18.85
N THR A 41 -1.37 7.15 17.94
CA THR A 41 -0.43 8.20 17.56
C THR A 41 -1.24 9.45 17.19
N ASP A 42 -0.68 10.64 17.37
CA ASP A 42 -1.40 11.89 17.08
C ASP A 42 -1.53 12.14 15.57
N ALA A 43 -0.56 11.66 14.79
CA ALA A 43 -0.55 11.75 13.34
C ALA A 43 0.17 10.57 12.68
N ILE A 44 -0.23 10.27 11.44
CA ILE A 44 0.44 9.30 10.57
C ILE A 44 0.93 10.03 9.32
N VAL A 45 2.17 9.78 8.92
CA VAL A 45 2.71 10.18 7.62
C VAL A 45 2.90 8.93 6.78
N LEU A 46 2.19 8.82 5.65
CA LEU A 46 2.47 7.81 4.63
C LEU A 46 3.34 8.43 3.54
N THR A 47 4.49 7.84 3.26
CA THR A 47 5.43 8.39 2.27
C THR A 47 6.22 7.31 1.53
N GLY A 48 6.79 7.68 0.39
CA GLY A 48 7.76 6.83 -0.32
C GLY A 48 9.16 6.91 0.29
N ASN A 49 10.06 6.03 -0.17
CA ASN A 49 11.45 5.98 0.31
C ASN A 49 12.39 6.90 -0.50
N GLY A 50 12.08 8.20 -0.56
CA GLY A 50 12.97 9.24 -1.12
C GLY A 50 12.97 9.43 -2.64
N ARG A 51 12.40 8.51 -3.42
CA ARG A 51 12.38 8.60 -4.90
C ARG A 51 11.00 8.97 -5.48
N ALA A 52 9.96 8.32 -5.01
CA ALA A 52 8.59 8.52 -5.47
C ALA A 52 7.60 8.02 -4.42
N PHE A 53 6.41 8.61 -4.38
CA PHE A 53 5.31 8.11 -3.57
C PHE A 53 4.77 6.79 -4.13
N SER A 54 4.08 6.83 -5.28
CA SER A 54 3.56 5.65 -5.98
C SER A 54 3.29 5.96 -7.46
N ALA A 55 3.39 4.95 -8.32
CA ALA A 55 2.95 5.00 -9.72
C ALA A 55 1.48 4.57 -9.90
N GLY A 56 0.76 4.28 -8.81
CA GLY A 56 -0.62 3.80 -8.84
C GLY A 56 -0.73 2.32 -9.19
N VAL A 57 -1.88 1.94 -9.74
CA VAL A 57 -2.23 0.54 -10.03
C VAL A 57 -1.22 -0.14 -10.95
N ASN A 58 -0.90 -1.40 -10.67
CA ASN A 58 -0.16 -2.24 -11.59
C ASN A 58 -1.02 -2.64 -12.81
N LEU A 59 -1.23 -1.70 -13.72
CA LEU A 59 -2.07 -1.89 -14.92
C LEU A 59 -1.59 -3.04 -15.80
N LYS A 60 -0.28 -3.31 -15.84
CA LYS A 60 0.27 -4.44 -16.61
C LYS A 60 -0.27 -5.76 -16.09
N ARG A 61 -0.33 -5.91 -14.77
CA ARG A 61 -0.83 -7.11 -14.13
C ARG A 61 -2.33 -7.31 -14.40
N LEU A 62 -3.13 -6.25 -14.30
CA LEU A 62 -4.55 -6.30 -14.68
C LEU A 62 -4.81 -6.71 -16.14
N MET A 63 -3.87 -6.44 -17.06
CA MET A 63 -4.01 -6.80 -18.48
C MET A 63 -3.49 -8.21 -18.82
N VAL A 64 -2.59 -8.76 -18.01
CA VAL A 64 -1.92 -10.05 -18.29
C VAL A 64 -2.56 -11.18 -17.49
N ASP A 65 -2.99 -10.90 -16.26
CA ASP A 65 -3.67 -11.87 -15.41
C ASP A 65 -5.13 -12.02 -15.83
N ASP A 66 -5.81 -13.03 -15.29
CA ASP A 66 -7.19 -13.34 -15.67
C ASP A 66 -8.23 -12.43 -14.99
N LEU A 67 -9.50 -12.65 -15.34
CA LEU A 67 -10.62 -11.90 -14.78
C LEU A 67 -10.77 -12.11 -13.27
N SER A 68 -10.33 -13.25 -12.72
CA SER A 68 -10.44 -13.51 -11.28
C SER A 68 -9.56 -12.55 -10.48
N TYR A 69 -8.31 -12.34 -10.93
CA TYR A 69 -7.41 -11.35 -10.31
C TYR A 69 -7.99 -9.93 -10.39
N THR A 70 -8.53 -9.57 -11.55
CA THR A 70 -9.10 -8.22 -11.74
C THR A 70 -10.32 -7.98 -10.85
N SER A 71 -11.19 -8.98 -10.70
CA SER A 71 -12.34 -8.91 -9.78
C SER A 71 -11.88 -8.76 -8.33
N GLU A 72 -10.97 -9.61 -7.87
CA GLU A 72 -10.43 -9.55 -6.51
C GLU A 72 -9.76 -8.20 -6.22
N PHE A 73 -8.99 -7.68 -7.17
CA PHE A 73 -8.35 -6.36 -7.07
C PHE A 73 -9.38 -5.24 -6.90
N LEU A 74 -10.47 -5.25 -7.69
CA LEU A 74 -11.50 -4.22 -7.62
C LEU A 74 -12.34 -4.33 -6.33
N ASP A 75 -12.62 -5.55 -5.88
CA ASP A 75 -13.33 -5.78 -4.62
C ASP A 75 -12.50 -5.25 -3.44
N MET A 76 -11.20 -5.55 -3.40
CA MET A 76 -10.30 -5.00 -2.38
C MET A 76 -10.19 -3.47 -2.45
N LEU A 77 -10.06 -2.89 -3.66
CA LEU A 77 -9.92 -1.44 -3.84
C LEU A 77 -11.18 -0.68 -3.40
N SER A 78 -12.36 -1.24 -3.66
CA SER A 78 -13.64 -0.65 -3.28
C SER A 78 -13.96 -0.77 -1.79
N GLY A 79 -13.17 -1.55 -1.04
CA GLY A 79 -13.45 -1.90 0.35
C GLY A 79 -14.66 -2.84 0.48
N ALA A 80 -14.99 -3.57 -0.59
CA ALA A 80 -16.00 -4.63 -0.56
C ALA A 80 -15.50 -5.91 0.15
N ILE A 81 -14.21 -5.94 0.53
CA ILE A 81 -13.54 -6.99 1.32
C ILE A 81 -12.60 -6.36 2.36
#